data_AF-A0A536Z1B6-F1
#
_entry.id   AF-A0A536Z1B6-F1
#
_cell.length_a   1.000
_cell.length_b   1.000
_cell.length_c   1.000
_cell.angle_alpha   90.00
_cell.angle_beta   90.00
_cell.angle_gamma   90.00
#
_symmetry.space_group_name_H-M   'P 1'
#
loop_
_entity.id
_entity.type
_entity.pdbx_description
1 polymer ?
#
loop_
_entity_poly.entity_id
_entity_poly.type
_entity_poly.pdbx_seq_one_letter_code
_entity_poly.pdbx_strand_id
1 'polypeptide(L)'
;MATFTDPGGAQQPVTTPPEAEVDIINGVDRWIFIGTGRLLAPSDLTVTAIADQQQTFYALRDGTTTTPKPIDPAKPLTRADLTALTDKVNGLTSKPDKGWFDDLPDTGDGQRRRIITPVKAALSLVAYAGTSPQDNPCLTGEPATLYVRSFSEGESLLEQGGSRVDGIDMQQGAVGLDITIFTDSSDDKTAGGIDIRIAITGANSTLVFNQVIPPPELGAHRMSWRLMGQ
;
A
#
# COMPACT_ATOMS: atom_id res chain seq x y z
N MET A 1 -10.54 -18.77 3.30
CA MET A 1 -10.38 -17.77 2.21
C MET A 1 -10.86 -16.42 2.75
N ALA A 2 -10.30 -15.29 2.30
CA ALA A 2 -10.79 -13.97 2.71
C ALA A 2 -11.89 -13.47 1.74
N THR A 3 -12.81 -12.66 2.25
CA THR A 3 -13.85 -12.01 1.44
C THR A 3 -13.68 -10.50 1.54
N PHE A 4 -13.41 -9.85 0.41
CA PHE A 4 -13.22 -8.39 0.34
C PHE A 4 -14.53 -7.72 -0.04
N THR A 5 -14.97 -6.81 0.81
CA THR A 5 -16.19 -6.04 0.61
C THR A 5 -15.98 -4.58 0.98
N ASP A 6 -16.70 -3.71 0.29
CA ASP A 6 -16.82 -2.31 0.66
C ASP A 6 -17.60 -2.15 1.98
N PRO A 7 -17.70 -0.92 2.54
CA PRO A 7 -18.48 -0.69 3.76
C PRO A 7 -19.98 -1.05 3.62
N GLY A 8 -20.52 -1.06 2.41
CA GLY A 8 -21.91 -1.45 2.12
C GLY A 8 -22.11 -2.97 1.96
N GLY A 9 -21.04 -3.76 2.02
CA GLY A 9 -21.07 -5.21 1.88
C GLY A 9 -20.99 -5.72 0.43
N ALA A 10 -20.81 -4.85 -0.57
CA ALA A 10 -20.63 -5.27 -1.95
C ALA A 10 -19.21 -5.82 -2.16
N GLN A 11 -19.10 -6.92 -2.91
CA GLN A 11 -17.82 -7.57 -3.17
C GLN A 11 -16.89 -6.68 -4.00
N GLN A 12 -15.65 -6.54 -3.55
CA GLN A 12 -14.64 -5.76 -4.25
C GLN A 12 -13.77 -6.68 -5.13
N PRO A 13 -13.52 -6.32 -6.41
CA PRO A 13 -12.64 -7.09 -7.28
C PRO A 13 -11.17 -6.92 -6.89
N VAL A 14 -10.37 -7.97 -7.08
CA VAL A 14 -8.90 -7.94 -6.97
C VAL A 14 -8.32 -8.19 -8.36
N THR A 15 -7.55 -7.24 -8.89
CA THR A 15 -6.94 -7.34 -10.23
C THR A 15 -5.42 -7.32 -10.24
N THR A 16 -4.81 -7.00 -9.10
CA THR A 16 -3.36 -7.01 -8.90
C THR A 16 -2.94 -8.26 -8.11
N PRO A 17 -1.69 -8.75 -8.29
CA PRO A 17 -1.19 -9.85 -7.48
C PRO A 17 -1.08 -9.42 -6.01
N PRO A 18 -1.46 -10.30 -5.05
CA PRO A 18 -1.12 -10.10 -3.64
C PRO A 18 0.39 -10.07 -3.44
N GLU A 19 0.86 -9.23 -2.53
CA GLU A 19 2.26 -9.17 -2.12
C GLU A 19 2.40 -9.81 -0.72
N ALA A 20 3.35 -10.73 -0.55
CA ALA A 20 3.58 -11.42 0.71
C ALA A 20 4.97 -11.09 1.22
N GLU A 21 5.08 -10.62 2.47
CA GLU A 21 6.37 -10.21 3.03
C GLU A 21 6.49 -10.56 4.52
N VAL A 22 7.74 -10.68 4.99
CA VAL A 22 8.04 -10.88 6.41
C VAL A 22 8.42 -9.53 7.01
N ASP A 23 7.82 -9.20 8.15
CA ASP A 23 8.13 -7.98 8.88
C ASP A 23 9.56 -8.07 9.44
N ILE A 24 10.48 -7.24 8.92
CA ILE A 24 11.89 -7.27 9.34
C ILE A 24 12.08 -6.72 10.75
N ILE A 25 11.12 -5.94 11.29
CA ILE A 25 11.16 -5.41 12.66
C ILE A 25 11.28 -6.54 13.69
N ASN A 26 10.58 -7.65 13.45
CA ASN A 26 10.65 -8.82 14.33
C ASN A 26 11.22 -10.07 13.63
N GLY A 27 11.38 -10.06 12.31
CA GLY A 27 11.89 -11.17 11.50
C GLY A 27 11.00 -12.41 11.48
N VAL A 28 9.74 -12.27 11.91
CA VAL A 28 8.87 -13.40 12.25
C VAL A 28 7.48 -13.25 11.67
N ASP A 29 6.83 -12.10 11.81
CA ASP A 29 5.45 -11.90 11.37
C ASP A 29 5.36 -11.87 9.85
N ARG A 30 4.36 -12.56 9.31
CA ARG A 30 4.08 -12.56 7.88
C ARG A 30 2.85 -11.74 7.55
N TRP A 31 2.96 -10.94 6.52
CA TRP A 31 1.89 -10.09 6.01
C TRP A 31 1.55 -10.43 4.57
N ILE A 32 0.26 -10.33 4.24
CA ILE A 32 -0.26 -10.42 2.88
C ILE A 32 -0.97 -9.10 2.57
N PHE A 33 -0.52 -8.41 1.53
CA PHE A 33 -1.05 -7.14 1.09
C PHE A 33 -1.86 -7.32 -0.18
N ILE A 34 -3.05 -6.74 -0.20
CA ILE A 34 -4.01 -6.88 -1.30
C ILE A 34 -4.63 -5.52 -1.57
N GLY A 35 -4.59 -5.11 -2.84
CA GLY A 35 -5.35 -3.96 -3.31
C GLY A 35 -6.61 -4.39 -4.04
N THR A 36 -7.72 -3.68 -3.80
CA THR A 36 -8.94 -3.87 -4.58
C THR A 36 -9.14 -2.80 -5.63
N GLY A 37 -9.85 -3.18 -6.68
CA GLY A 37 -10.17 -2.34 -7.81
C GLY A 37 -10.09 -3.09 -9.13
N ARG A 38 -10.74 -2.54 -10.14
CA ARG A 38 -10.59 -2.95 -11.54
C ARG A 38 -10.74 -1.77 -12.48
N LEU A 39 -9.96 -1.76 -13.54
CA LEU A 39 -10.06 -0.81 -14.65
C LEU A 39 -9.69 -1.55 -15.94
N LEU A 40 -10.50 -2.54 -16.29
CA LEU A 40 -10.23 -3.50 -17.38
C LEU A 40 -11.15 -3.29 -18.58
N ALA A 41 -12.28 -2.60 -18.39
CA ALA A 41 -13.24 -2.31 -19.43
C ALA A 41 -13.92 -0.94 -19.24
N PRO A 42 -14.46 -0.31 -20.31
CA PRO A 42 -15.18 0.97 -20.20
C PRO A 42 -16.40 0.92 -19.26
N SER A 43 -17.01 -0.25 -19.06
CA SER A 43 -18.09 -0.43 -18.09
C SER A 43 -17.65 -0.13 -16.65
N ASP A 44 -16.36 -0.27 -16.35
CA ASP A 44 -15.83 0.03 -15.02
C ASP A 44 -15.86 1.53 -14.71
N LEU A 45 -16.02 2.40 -15.70
CA LEU A 45 -16.15 3.85 -15.52
C LEU A 45 -17.62 4.32 -15.48
N THR A 46 -18.55 3.50 -15.99
CA THR A 46 -19.92 3.95 -16.30
C THR A 46 -20.98 3.22 -15.49
N VAL A 47 -20.73 1.99 -15.04
CA VAL A 47 -21.67 1.24 -14.20
C VAL A 47 -21.46 1.65 -12.74
N THR A 48 -22.41 2.38 -12.18
CA THR A 48 -22.35 2.97 -10.82
C THR A 48 -21.98 1.97 -9.72
N ALA A 49 -22.50 0.73 -9.79
CA ALA A 49 -22.15 -0.32 -8.83
C ALA A 49 -20.65 -0.69 -8.79
N ILE A 50 -19.87 -0.26 -9.79
CA ILE A 50 -18.42 -0.45 -9.89
C ILE A 50 -17.71 0.90 -9.84
N ALA A 51 -18.21 1.90 -10.58
CA ALA A 51 -17.64 3.23 -10.66
C ALA A 51 -17.63 3.95 -9.29
N ASP A 52 -18.72 3.79 -8.54
CA ASP A 52 -18.92 4.43 -7.24
C ASP A 52 -18.55 3.51 -6.08
N GLN A 53 -18.07 2.29 -6.36
CA GLN A 53 -17.67 1.34 -5.33
C GLN A 53 -16.38 1.80 -4.65
N GLN A 54 -16.47 2.04 -3.35
CA GLN A 54 -15.32 2.28 -2.48
C GLN A 54 -14.35 1.10 -2.59
N GLN A 55 -13.10 1.35 -2.97
CA GLN A 55 -12.02 0.34 -2.97
C GLN A 55 -11.15 0.49 -1.73
N THR A 56 -10.38 -0.56 -1.43
CA THR A 56 -9.72 -0.75 -0.15
C THR A 56 -8.37 -1.44 -0.35
N PHE A 57 -7.37 -0.94 0.36
CA PHE A 57 -6.13 -1.65 0.60
C PHE A 57 -6.27 -2.52 1.86
N TYR A 58 -5.78 -3.75 1.81
CA TYR A 58 -5.81 -4.69 2.94
C TYR A 58 -4.39 -5.14 3.29
N ALA A 59 -4.07 -5.13 4.58
CA ALA A 59 -2.87 -5.73 5.17
C ALA A 59 -3.30 -6.83 6.13
N LEU A 60 -3.11 -8.09 5.73
CA LEU A 60 -3.58 -9.27 6.46
C LEU A 60 -2.42 -9.96 7.17
N ARG A 61 -2.62 -10.41 8.41
CA ARG A 61 -1.62 -11.23 9.11
C ARG A 61 -1.76 -12.71 8.74
N ASP A 62 -0.67 -13.34 8.28
CA ASP A 62 -0.58 -14.78 7.99
C ASP A 62 0.39 -15.49 8.95
N GLY A 63 0.19 -15.26 10.26
CA GLY A 63 0.98 -15.93 11.29
C GLY A 63 2.46 -15.53 11.21
N THR A 64 3.33 -16.53 11.27
CA THR A 64 4.78 -16.34 11.31
C THR A 64 5.52 -17.09 10.20
N THR A 65 6.81 -16.81 10.03
CA THR A 65 7.71 -17.53 9.10
C THR A 65 7.68 -19.05 9.30
N THR A 66 7.59 -19.53 10.53
CA THR A 66 7.56 -20.97 10.86
C THR A 66 6.16 -21.54 11.02
N THR A 67 5.18 -20.69 11.33
CA THR A 67 3.81 -21.10 11.66
C THR A 67 2.82 -20.22 10.90
N PRO A 68 2.51 -20.54 9.62
CA PRO A 68 1.45 -19.87 8.87
C PRO A 68 0.13 -19.94 9.64
N LYS A 69 -0.73 -18.92 9.47
CA LYS A 69 -2.05 -18.88 10.10
C LYS A 69 -3.13 -18.99 9.03
N PRO A 70 -3.34 -20.18 8.46
CA PRO A 70 -4.30 -20.36 7.37
C PRO A 70 -5.72 -19.97 7.82
N ILE A 71 -6.41 -19.25 6.96
CA ILE A 71 -7.81 -18.86 7.19
C ILE A 71 -8.68 -20.11 7.06
N ASP A 72 -9.43 -20.43 8.11
CA ASP A 72 -10.46 -21.47 8.12
C ASP A 72 -11.46 -21.23 6.96
N PRO A 73 -11.58 -22.15 5.99
CA PRO A 73 -12.51 -22.01 4.88
C PRO A 73 -13.98 -21.87 5.32
N ALA A 74 -14.35 -22.43 6.48
CA ALA A 74 -15.70 -22.32 7.03
C ALA A 74 -15.96 -20.97 7.72
N LYS A 75 -14.90 -20.20 8.00
CA LYS A 75 -14.95 -18.88 8.66
C LYS A 75 -14.06 -17.92 7.90
N PRO A 76 -14.52 -17.44 6.72
CA PRO A 76 -13.72 -16.54 5.92
C PRO A 76 -13.39 -15.27 6.71
N LEU A 77 -12.19 -14.75 6.50
CA LEU A 77 -11.80 -13.47 7.06
C LEU A 77 -12.64 -12.38 6.38
N THR A 78 -13.34 -11.59 7.18
CA THR A 78 -14.20 -10.51 6.68
C THR A 78 -13.67 -9.16 7.12
N ARG A 79 -14.22 -8.09 6.53
CA ARG A 79 -13.95 -6.72 6.95
C ARG A 79 -14.17 -6.47 8.45
N ALA A 80 -15.16 -7.14 9.07
CA ALA A 80 -15.45 -7.00 10.49
C ALA A 80 -14.38 -7.61 11.41
N ASP A 81 -13.51 -8.47 10.86
CA ASP A 81 -12.39 -9.07 11.59
C ASP A 81 -11.13 -8.21 11.58
N LEU A 82 -11.12 -7.14 10.80
CA LEU A 82 -9.97 -6.28 10.56
C LEU A 82 -10.17 -4.91 11.22
N THR A 83 -9.06 -4.23 11.51
CA THR A 83 -9.10 -2.87 12.06
C THR A 83 -9.08 -1.85 10.94
N ALA A 84 -10.03 -0.89 10.96
CA ALA A 84 -10.04 0.22 10.03
C ALA A 84 -8.90 1.21 10.33
N LEU A 85 -8.12 1.58 9.32
CA LEU A 85 -7.15 2.67 9.41
C LEU A 85 -7.87 4.01 9.29
N THR A 86 -8.28 4.59 10.42
CA THR A 86 -9.00 5.87 10.47
C THR A 86 -8.07 7.07 10.59
N ASP A 87 -7.00 6.96 11.38
CA ASP A 87 -5.90 7.92 11.38
C ASP A 87 -4.83 7.48 10.37
N LYS A 88 -4.93 8.00 9.15
CA LYS A 88 -4.05 7.61 8.04
C LYS A 88 -2.67 8.24 8.09
N VAL A 89 -2.47 9.21 8.98
CA VAL A 89 -1.18 9.89 9.18
C VAL A 89 -0.40 9.18 10.27
N ASN A 90 -0.99 9.04 11.46
CA ASN A 90 -0.31 8.48 12.64
C ASN A 90 -0.53 6.96 12.81
N GLY A 91 -1.37 6.35 11.98
CA GLY A 91 -1.60 4.90 12.05
C GLY A 91 -2.49 4.45 13.20
N LEU A 92 -2.47 3.15 13.43
CA LEU A 92 -3.15 2.48 14.53
C LEU A 92 -2.35 2.61 15.83
N THR A 93 -3.04 2.62 16.96
CA THR A 93 -2.40 2.69 18.29
C THR A 93 -1.70 1.40 18.71
N SER A 94 -1.98 0.29 18.02
CA SER A 94 -1.33 -1.00 18.24
C SER A 94 -1.55 -1.92 17.05
N LYS A 95 -0.59 -2.85 16.84
CA LYS A 95 -0.66 -3.88 15.81
C LYS A 95 -1.88 -4.82 15.99
N PRO A 96 -2.81 -4.89 15.01
CA PRO A 96 -4.00 -5.74 15.12
C PRO A 96 -3.71 -7.22 14.85
N ASP A 97 -4.52 -8.11 15.45
CA ASP A 97 -4.30 -9.56 15.43
C ASP A 97 -4.47 -10.23 14.06
N LYS A 98 -5.41 -9.71 13.26
CA LYS A 98 -5.78 -10.27 11.95
C LYS A 98 -5.38 -9.36 10.79
N GLY A 99 -5.01 -8.12 11.09
CA GLY A 99 -4.64 -7.12 10.09
C GLY A 99 -5.51 -5.87 10.13
N TRP A 100 -5.32 -5.03 9.13
CA TRP A 100 -6.03 -3.76 8.97
C TRP A 100 -6.37 -3.49 7.50
N PHE A 101 -7.18 -2.47 7.29
CA PHE A 101 -7.53 -2.00 5.95
C PHE A 101 -7.57 -0.47 5.87
N ASP A 102 -7.30 0.06 4.69
CA ASP A 102 -7.40 1.48 4.35
C ASP A 102 -8.34 1.66 3.17
N ASP A 103 -9.51 2.27 3.43
CA ASP A 103 -10.44 2.62 2.35
C ASP A 103 -9.92 3.85 1.61
N LEU A 104 -9.75 3.74 0.31
CA LEU A 104 -9.20 4.83 -0.48
C LEU A 104 -10.14 6.05 -0.49
N PRO A 105 -9.66 7.28 -0.29
CA PRO A 105 -10.53 8.44 -0.34
C PRO A 105 -11.11 8.65 -1.75
N ASP A 106 -12.23 9.36 -1.82
CA ASP A 106 -12.83 9.81 -3.08
C ASP A 106 -11.95 10.86 -3.75
N THR A 107 -11.97 10.90 -5.06
CA THR A 107 -11.13 11.80 -5.87
C THR A 107 -11.61 13.25 -5.87
N GLY A 108 -12.60 13.59 -5.04
CA GLY A 108 -13.17 14.93 -4.89
C GLY A 108 -14.13 15.34 -6.02
N ASP A 109 -13.97 14.77 -7.20
CA ASP A 109 -14.87 14.86 -8.37
C ASP A 109 -15.96 13.77 -8.38
N GLY A 110 -16.03 12.95 -7.33
CA GLY A 110 -17.02 11.90 -7.15
C GLY A 110 -16.60 10.52 -7.67
N GLN A 111 -15.45 10.38 -8.31
CA GLN A 111 -14.91 9.06 -8.67
C GLN A 111 -14.27 8.35 -7.46
N ARG A 112 -14.20 7.01 -7.53
CA ARG A 112 -13.53 6.19 -6.52
C ARG A 112 -12.16 5.74 -7.02
N ARG A 113 -11.13 5.96 -6.20
CA ARG A 113 -9.78 5.46 -6.46
C ARG A 113 -9.75 3.93 -6.48
N ARG A 114 -8.81 3.36 -7.25
CA ARG A 114 -8.65 1.91 -7.45
C ARG A 114 -7.19 1.50 -7.39
N ILE A 115 -6.90 0.33 -6.85
CA ILE A 115 -5.55 -0.23 -6.85
C ILE A 115 -5.42 -1.19 -8.04
N ILE A 116 -4.92 -0.64 -9.15
CA ILE A 116 -4.68 -1.39 -10.40
C ILE A 116 -3.19 -1.59 -10.71
N THR A 117 -2.32 -0.92 -9.96
CA THR A 117 -0.88 -1.13 -9.98
C THR A 117 -0.51 -2.09 -8.85
N PRO A 118 0.34 -3.11 -9.10
CA PRO A 118 0.77 -4.04 -8.07
C PRO A 118 1.33 -3.32 -6.84
N VAL A 119 0.87 -3.76 -5.67
CA VAL A 119 1.41 -3.34 -4.37
C VAL A 119 2.87 -3.79 -4.27
N LYS A 120 3.70 -3.01 -3.58
CA LYS A 120 5.10 -3.36 -3.29
C LYS A 120 5.38 -3.29 -1.81
N ALA A 121 6.04 -4.30 -1.27
CA ALA A 121 6.35 -4.37 0.15
C ALA A 121 7.80 -4.82 0.35
N ALA A 122 8.52 -4.15 1.23
CA ALA A 122 9.88 -4.50 1.63
C ALA A 122 10.24 -3.72 2.89
N LEU A 123 11.21 -4.18 3.68
CA LEU A 123 11.78 -3.41 4.79
C LEU A 123 10.71 -2.86 5.77
N SER A 124 9.69 -3.67 6.07
CA SER A 124 8.57 -3.31 6.96
C SER A 124 7.69 -2.13 6.51
N LEU A 125 7.76 -1.76 5.23
CA LEU A 125 6.87 -0.79 4.60
C LEU A 125 6.22 -1.33 3.34
N VAL A 126 5.01 -0.86 3.07
CA VAL A 126 4.23 -1.19 1.89
C VAL A 126 3.87 0.09 1.13
N ALA A 127 4.01 0.06 -0.19
CA ALA A 127 3.63 1.12 -1.11
C ALA A 127 2.49 0.63 -2.03
N TYR A 128 1.47 1.47 -2.18
CA TYR A 128 0.35 1.25 -3.09
C TYR A 128 -0.11 2.57 -3.67
N ALA A 129 -0.76 2.50 -4.84
CA ALA A 129 -1.30 3.67 -5.52
C ALA A 129 -2.80 3.55 -5.69
N GLY A 130 -3.53 4.57 -5.27
CA GLY A 130 -4.94 4.75 -5.60
C GLY A 130 -5.06 5.52 -6.90
N THR A 131 -5.25 4.82 -8.02
CA THR A 131 -5.48 5.42 -9.34
C THR A 131 -6.86 6.04 -9.37
N SER A 132 -6.94 7.31 -9.75
CA SER A 132 -8.15 8.09 -9.98
C SER A 132 -8.63 7.86 -11.41
N PRO A 133 -9.74 7.13 -11.61
CA PRO A 133 -10.27 6.90 -12.94
C PRO A 133 -10.75 8.21 -13.58
N GLN A 134 -10.51 8.38 -14.86
CA GLN A 134 -11.03 9.48 -15.67
C GLN A 134 -11.53 8.98 -17.04
N ASP A 135 -12.29 9.84 -17.71
CA ASP A 135 -12.90 9.58 -19.01
C ASP A 135 -12.17 10.27 -20.18
N ASN A 136 -11.11 11.05 -19.92
CA ASN A 136 -10.42 11.79 -20.96
C ASN A 136 -9.35 10.92 -21.65
N PRO A 137 -9.58 10.52 -22.92
CA PRO A 137 -8.70 9.58 -23.64
C PRO A 137 -7.31 10.16 -23.96
N CYS A 138 -7.09 11.46 -23.75
CA CYS A 138 -5.81 12.13 -24.01
C CYS A 138 -4.85 12.08 -22.82
N LEU A 139 -5.31 11.64 -21.64
CA LEU A 139 -4.46 11.47 -20.47
C LEU A 139 -4.11 9.99 -20.32
N THR A 140 -2.87 9.63 -20.67
CA THR A 140 -2.45 8.23 -20.79
C THR A 140 -2.16 7.55 -19.45
N GLY A 141 -2.19 8.28 -18.34
CA GLY A 141 -1.62 7.81 -17.07
C GLY A 141 -2.52 7.69 -15.88
N GLU A 142 -3.74 8.22 -15.92
CA GLU A 142 -4.69 8.23 -14.80
C GLU A 142 -4.03 8.78 -13.50
N PRO A 143 -4.27 10.04 -13.11
CA PRO A 143 -3.70 10.58 -11.87
C PRO A 143 -3.86 9.61 -10.71
N ALA A 144 -2.86 9.50 -9.85
CA ALA A 144 -2.90 8.56 -8.74
C ALA A 144 -2.49 9.25 -7.45
N THR A 145 -2.89 8.71 -6.31
CA THR A 145 -2.32 9.10 -5.01
C THR A 145 -1.42 7.96 -4.53
N LEU A 146 -0.16 8.26 -4.27
CA LEU A 146 0.79 7.35 -3.65
C LEU A 146 0.52 7.28 -2.15
N TYR A 147 0.48 6.07 -1.62
CA TYR A 147 0.47 5.78 -0.20
C TYR A 147 1.67 4.90 0.13
N VAL A 148 2.33 5.20 1.24
CA VAL A 148 3.34 4.33 1.85
C VAL A 148 2.93 4.14 3.29
N ARG A 149 3.09 2.94 3.83
CA ARG A 149 2.60 2.60 5.17
C ARG A 149 3.55 1.66 5.87
N SER A 150 3.67 1.77 7.18
CA SER A 150 4.26 0.70 8.00
C SER A 150 3.37 -0.54 7.98
N PHE A 151 3.97 -1.73 8.01
CA PHE A 151 3.20 -2.99 8.02
C PHE A 151 2.29 -3.12 9.24
N SER A 152 2.86 -2.90 10.43
CA SER A 152 2.21 -3.26 11.68
C SER A 152 1.04 -2.36 12.05
N GLU A 153 1.14 -1.07 11.76
CA GLU A 153 0.20 -0.05 12.27
C GLU A 153 -0.36 0.84 11.16
N GLY A 154 0.10 0.74 9.92
CA GLY A 154 -0.40 1.58 8.84
C GLY A 154 -0.04 3.07 9.02
N GLU A 155 1.04 3.39 9.74
CA GLU A 155 1.51 4.76 9.90
C GLU A 155 2.12 5.26 8.58
N SER A 156 1.99 6.56 8.27
CA SER A 156 2.11 7.02 6.88
C SER A 156 3.48 7.03 6.20
N LEU A 157 4.66 6.96 6.79
CA LEU A 157 5.99 7.03 6.15
C LEU A 157 6.25 8.08 5.01
N LEU A 158 5.34 8.98 4.66
CA LEU A 158 5.49 10.00 3.64
C LEU A 158 5.58 11.37 4.30
N GLU A 159 6.40 12.25 3.75
CA GLU A 159 6.59 13.61 4.26
C GLU A 159 6.53 14.63 3.13
N GLN A 160 5.85 15.76 3.39
CA GLN A 160 5.89 16.93 2.53
C GLN A 160 6.04 18.19 3.38
N GLY A 161 7.03 19.04 3.05
CA GLY A 161 7.28 20.28 3.81
C GLY A 161 7.64 20.06 5.28
N GLY A 162 8.31 18.95 5.61
CA GLY A 162 8.72 18.61 6.99
C GLY A 162 7.60 18.05 7.86
N SER A 163 6.43 17.76 7.29
CA SER A 163 5.29 17.16 8.00
C SER A 163 4.85 15.87 7.34
N ARG A 164 4.47 14.90 8.17
CA ARG A 164 3.94 13.63 7.69
C ARG A 164 2.61 13.84 6.97
N VAL A 165 2.41 13.16 5.83
CA VAL A 165 1.22 13.31 4.99
C VAL A 165 0.57 11.97 4.68
N ASP A 166 -0.75 11.94 4.53
CA ASP A 166 -1.50 10.73 4.20
C ASP A 166 -1.05 10.11 2.86
N GLY A 167 -0.91 10.93 1.82
CA GLY A 167 -0.49 10.50 0.50
C GLY A 167 0.10 11.63 -0.33
N ILE A 168 0.69 11.30 -1.48
CA ILE A 168 1.25 12.25 -2.42
C ILE A 168 0.57 12.08 -3.78
N ASP A 169 0.04 13.17 -4.33
CA ASP A 169 -0.63 13.15 -5.63
C ASP A 169 0.38 13.10 -6.79
N MET A 170 0.20 12.09 -7.64
CA MET A 170 0.98 11.80 -8.83
C MET A 170 0.15 12.12 -10.07
N GLN A 171 0.32 13.34 -10.58
CA GLN A 171 -0.43 13.82 -11.75
C GLN A 171 -0.18 12.98 -13.02
N GLN A 172 1.00 12.36 -13.15
CA GLN A 172 1.36 11.48 -14.26
C GLN A 172 0.93 10.02 -14.03
N GLY A 173 0.20 9.77 -12.95
CA GLY A 173 -0.17 8.43 -12.49
C GLY A 173 0.99 7.67 -11.85
N ALA A 174 0.70 6.43 -11.51
CA ALA A 174 1.64 5.49 -10.91
C ALA A 174 1.44 4.10 -11.53
N VAL A 175 1.81 3.93 -12.80
CA VAL A 175 1.64 2.68 -13.56
C VAL A 175 2.66 1.60 -13.18
N GLY A 176 3.71 1.99 -12.46
CA GLY A 176 4.68 1.09 -11.85
C GLY A 176 5.13 1.61 -10.51
N LEU A 177 5.32 0.70 -9.55
CA LEU A 177 5.88 0.95 -8.23
C LEU A 177 7.02 -0.01 -8.00
N ASP A 178 8.08 0.48 -7.36
CA ASP A 178 9.16 -0.33 -6.81
C ASP A 178 9.76 0.33 -5.57
N ILE A 179 10.40 -0.46 -4.71
CA ILE A 179 11.10 0.01 -3.52
C ILE A 179 12.59 -0.07 -3.80
N THR A 180 13.28 1.06 -3.77
CA THR A 180 14.71 1.17 -4.07
C THR A 180 15.50 1.59 -2.83
N ILE A 181 16.68 0.99 -2.68
CA ILE A 181 17.59 1.23 -1.57
C ILE A 181 18.84 1.93 -2.12
N PHE A 182 19.20 3.05 -1.51
CA PHE A 182 20.43 3.79 -1.77
C PHE A 182 21.32 3.70 -0.52
N THR A 183 22.60 3.36 -0.70
CA THR A 183 23.53 3.06 0.41
C THR A 183 24.60 4.13 0.61
N ASP A 184 24.58 5.19 -0.19
CA ASP A 184 25.54 6.30 -0.21
C ASP A 184 24.85 7.67 -0.09
N SER A 185 23.57 7.68 0.28
CA SER A 185 22.80 8.91 0.51
C SER A 185 23.25 9.61 1.79
N SER A 186 23.43 10.93 1.69
CA SER A 186 23.70 11.81 2.82
C SER A 186 22.47 12.63 3.24
N ASP A 187 21.27 12.21 2.81
CA ASP A 187 20.03 12.94 3.10
C ASP A 187 19.58 12.74 4.56
N ASP A 188 18.81 13.71 5.07
CA ASP A 188 18.37 13.76 6.48
C ASP A 188 17.46 12.58 6.89
N LYS A 189 16.93 11.82 5.93
CA LYS A 189 16.08 10.63 6.17
C LYS A 189 16.82 9.29 6.01
N THR A 190 18.15 9.32 6.11
CA THR A 190 18.98 8.12 6.03
C THR A 190 19.01 7.39 7.38
N ALA A 191 18.63 6.12 7.42
CA ALA A 191 18.74 5.25 8.60
C ALA A 191 19.96 4.32 8.46
N GLY A 192 21.00 4.53 9.27
CA GLY A 192 22.18 3.65 9.26
C GLY A 192 22.98 3.66 7.95
N GLY A 193 22.90 4.73 7.15
CA GLY A 193 23.49 4.82 5.81
C GLY A 193 22.58 4.32 4.68
N ILE A 194 21.35 3.90 5.01
CA ILE A 194 20.36 3.44 4.05
C ILE A 194 19.30 4.52 3.84
N ASP A 195 19.06 4.87 2.58
CA ASP A 195 17.99 5.74 2.11
C ASP A 195 17.02 4.93 1.25
N ILE A 196 15.76 4.91 1.67
CA ILE A 196 14.70 4.15 1.00
C ILE A 196 13.87 5.13 0.19
N ARG A 197 13.65 4.79 -1.07
CA ARG A 197 12.81 5.58 -1.98
C ARG A 197 11.82 4.69 -2.69
N ILE A 198 10.62 5.21 -2.89
CA ILE A 198 9.65 4.60 -3.80
C ILE A 198 9.92 5.12 -5.20
N ALA A 199 10.31 4.21 -6.09
CA ALA A 199 10.43 4.47 -7.51
C ALA A 199 9.05 4.34 -8.16
N ILE A 200 8.61 5.40 -8.82
CA ILE A 200 7.27 5.50 -9.40
C ILE A 200 7.41 5.78 -10.87
N THR A 201 6.86 4.89 -11.69
CA THR A 201 6.79 5.08 -13.14
C THR A 201 5.46 5.72 -13.49
N GLY A 202 5.50 6.94 -14.03
CA GLY A 202 4.36 7.61 -14.64
C GLY A 202 4.15 7.17 -16.08
N ALA A 203 2.98 7.45 -16.66
CA ALA A 203 2.65 6.95 -17.99
C ALA A 203 3.44 7.57 -19.16
N ASN A 204 4.09 8.70 -18.93
CA ASN A 204 5.03 9.31 -19.87
C ASN A 204 6.46 8.75 -19.72
N SER A 205 6.63 7.59 -19.08
CA SER A 205 7.93 6.99 -18.73
C SER A 205 8.81 7.85 -17.81
N THR A 206 8.22 8.81 -17.10
CA THR A 206 8.95 9.56 -16.06
C THR A 206 9.11 8.66 -14.85
N LEU A 207 10.35 8.57 -14.36
CA LEU A 207 10.67 7.93 -13.09
C LEU A 207 10.81 9.02 -12.02
N VAL A 208 9.99 8.94 -10.97
CA VAL A 208 10.06 9.82 -9.80
C VAL A 208 10.43 8.98 -8.59
N PHE A 209 11.31 9.52 -7.75
CA PHE A 209 11.64 8.92 -6.47
C PHE A 209 11.01 9.74 -5.35
N ASN A 210 10.21 9.10 -4.50
CA ASN A 210 9.75 9.70 -3.26
C ASN A 210 10.52 9.07 -2.10
N GLN A 211 11.24 9.90 -1.36
CA GLN A 211 11.90 9.47 -0.13
C GLN A 211 10.85 9.21 0.95
N VAL A 212 11.06 8.15 1.73
CA VAL A 212 10.17 7.78 2.83
C VAL A 212 10.84 8.09 4.16
N ILE A 213 10.03 8.35 5.18
CA ILE A 213 10.48 8.29 6.56
C ILE A 213 10.85 6.83 6.82
N PRO A 214 12.11 6.50 7.16
CA PRO A 214 12.47 5.14 7.44
C PRO A 214 11.72 4.64 8.67
N PRO A 215 11.24 3.39 8.68
CA PRO A 215 10.75 2.76 9.89
C PRO A 215 11.78 2.94 11.03
N PRO A 216 11.36 3.42 12.22
CA PRO A 216 12.26 3.74 13.33
C PRO A 216 13.25 2.62 13.68
N GLU A 217 12.87 1.38 13.43
CA GLU A 217 13.57 0.15 13.79
C GLU A 217 14.74 -0.16 12.85
N LEU A 218 14.75 0.38 11.63
CA LEU A 218 15.88 0.22 10.68
C LEU A 218 17.15 0.96 11.16
N GLY A 219 17.00 2.03 11.95
CA GLY A 219 18.13 2.74 12.55
C GLY A 219 18.72 2.06 13.79
N ALA A 220 17.94 1.17 14.44
CA ALA A 220 18.32 0.54 15.71
C ALA A 220 19.13 -0.75 15.52
N HIS A 221 18.95 -1.44 14.40
CA HIS A 221 19.67 -2.66 14.09
C HIS A 221 20.64 -2.41 12.93
N ARG A 222 21.96 -2.54 13.19
CA ARG A 222 22.95 -2.63 12.10
C ARG A 222 22.64 -3.87 11.28
N MET A 223 21.85 -3.71 10.23
CA MET A 223 21.57 -4.72 9.23
C MET A 223 22.90 -5.15 8.62
N SER A 224 23.42 -6.31 9.02
CA SER A 224 24.65 -6.82 8.45
C SER A 224 24.36 -7.20 6.99
N TRP A 225 25.24 -6.78 6.08
CA TRP A 225 25.13 -7.02 4.63
C TRP A 225 24.90 -8.49 4.25
N ARG A 226 25.20 -9.45 5.14
CA ARG A 226 24.93 -10.88 4.95
C ARG A 226 23.45 -11.25 4.88
N LEU A 227 22.55 -10.40 5.35
CA LEU A 227 21.10 -10.68 5.40
C LEU A 227 20.33 -10.12 4.20
N MET A 228 20.96 -9.30 3.34
CA MET A 228 20.29 -8.64 2.20
C MET A 228 20.71 -9.20 0.83
N GLY A 229 21.37 -10.37 0.79
CA GLY A 229 21.97 -10.92 -0.43
C GLY A 229 21.87 -12.43 -0.59
N GLN A 230 20.84 -13.08 -0.04
CA GLN A 230 20.52 -14.48 -0.35
C GLN A 230 19.14 -14.59 -0.98
#